data_AF-R9RE39-F1
#
_entry.id   AF-R9RE39-F1
#
_cell.length_a   1.000
_cell.length_b   1.000
_cell.length_c   1.000
_cell.angle_alpha   90.00
_cell.angle_beta   90.00
_cell.angle_gamma   90.00
#
_symmetry.space_group_name_H-M   'P 1'
#
loop_
_entity.id
_entity.type
_entity.pdbx_description
1 polymer ?
#
loop_
_entity_poly.entity_id
_entity_poly.type
_entity_poly.pdbx_seq_one_letter_code
_entity_poly.pdbx_strand_id
1 'polypeptide(L)'
;MELNLLLYRNELKKKTVYNYIFYGIIIGLVEDKTINRDELLKLYIDTFGVPKGFENIIAIARENEIKNLIFFEIKNKGTSNLKKNLKILVDEKIKEMKLDEKNNKNTFDGWLK
;
A
#
# COMPACT_ATOMS: atom_id res chain seq x y z
N MET A 1 13.47 3.12 0.82
CA MET A 1 12.03 3.20 1.17
C MET A 1 11.36 4.41 0.52
N GLU A 2 11.79 5.64 0.79
CA GLU A 2 11.14 6.84 0.21
C GLU A 2 11.16 6.87 -1.34
N LEU A 3 12.31 6.54 -1.94
CA LEU A 3 12.44 6.46 -3.40
C LEU A 3 11.45 5.47 -4.04
N ASN A 4 11.24 4.31 -3.42
CA ASN A 4 10.30 3.28 -3.92
C ASN A 4 8.86 3.82 -3.92
N LEU A 5 8.44 4.50 -2.84
CA LEU A 5 7.10 5.09 -2.78
C LEU A 5 6.87 6.18 -3.83
N LEU A 6 7.88 7.02 -4.10
CA LEU A 6 7.80 8.01 -5.16
C LEU A 6 7.69 7.35 -6.56
N LEU A 7 8.43 6.27 -6.79
CA LEU A 7 8.32 5.48 -8.02
C LEU A 7 6.92 4.86 -8.16
N TYR A 8 6.40 4.21 -7.12
CA TYR A 8 5.05 3.64 -7.11
C TYR A 8 3.99 4.70 -7.40
N ARG A 9 4.09 5.87 -6.75
CA ARG A 9 3.19 6.99 -6.98
C ARG A 9 3.20 7.45 -8.44
N ASN A 10 4.37 7.52 -9.06
CA ASN A 10 4.52 7.96 -10.45
C ASN A 10 3.93 6.94 -11.42
N GLU A 11 4.12 5.64 -11.19
CA GLU A 11 3.44 4.59 -11.96
C GLU A 11 1.91 4.74 -11.89
N LEU A 12 1.37 4.98 -10.69
CA LEU A 12 -0.08 5.13 -10.48
C LEU A 12 -0.68 6.41 -11.07
N LYS A 13 0.14 7.41 -11.45
CA LYS A 13 -0.31 8.61 -12.17
C LYS A 13 -0.49 8.40 -13.67
N LYS A 14 0.12 7.36 -14.25
CA LYS A 14 0.02 7.08 -15.69
C LYS A 14 -1.44 6.83 -16.08
N LYS A 15 -1.83 7.18 -17.30
CA LYS A 15 -3.20 6.96 -17.81
C LYS A 15 -3.56 5.48 -17.73
N THR A 16 -2.71 4.63 -18.29
CA THR A 16 -2.81 3.17 -18.28
C THR A 16 -1.75 2.59 -17.35
N VAL A 17 -2.16 1.62 -16.53
CA VAL A 17 -1.27 0.87 -15.63
C VAL A 17 -1.54 -0.61 -15.83
N TYR A 18 -0.50 -1.39 -16.07
CA TYR A 18 -0.63 -2.82 -16.33
C TYR A 18 -0.76 -3.62 -15.03
N ASN A 19 -1.41 -4.79 -15.09
CA ASN A 19 -1.64 -5.66 -13.92
C ASN A 19 -0.36 -6.01 -13.16
N TYR A 20 0.75 -6.30 -13.87
CA TYR A 20 2.02 -6.62 -13.24
C TYR A 20 2.62 -5.45 -12.42
N ILE A 21 2.29 -4.20 -12.76
CA ILE A 21 2.71 -3.04 -11.99
C ILE A 21 1.99 -3.01 -10.64
N PHE A 22 0.68 -3.30 -10.62
CA PHE A 22 -0.06 -3.40 -9.35
C PHE A 22 0.51 -4.52 -8.46
N TYR A 23 0.83 -5.68 -9.05
CA TYR A 23 1.46 -6.77 -8.33
C TYR A 23 2.82 -6.37 -7.74
N GLY A 24 3.68 -5.73 -8.54
CA GLY A 24 4.99 -5.27 -8.10
C GLY A 24 4.89 -4.26 -6.95
N ILE A 25 3.97 -3.29 -7.04
CA ILE A 25 3.76 -2.31 -5.96
C ILE A 25 3.30 -3.00 -4.68
N ILE A 26 2.30 -3.90 -4.74
CA ILE A 26 1.78 -4.58 -3.55
C ILE A 26 2.86 -5.47 -2.91
N ILE A 27 3.62 -6.22 -3.71
CA ILE A 27 4.75 -7.02 -3.21
C ILE A 27 5.76 -6.10 -2.53
N GLY A 28 6.19 -5.03 -3.21
CA GLY A 28 7.17 -4.10 -2.65
C GLY A 28 6.72 -3.49 -1.33
N LEU A 29 5.45 -3.06 -1.22
CA LEU A 29 4.91 -2.50 0.02
C LEU A 29 4.91 -3.49 1.19
N VAL A 30 4.62 -4.77 0.92
CA VAL A 30 4.59 -5.83 1.95
C VAL A 30 5.99 -6.28 2.34
N GLU A 31 6.87 -6.57 1.36
CA GLU A 31 8.23 -7.04 1.62
C GLU A 31 9.10 -5.96 2.28
N ASP A 32 8.93 -4.68 1.89
CA ASP A 32 9.59 -3.53 2.53
C ASP A 32 8.98 -3.21 3.91
N LYS A 33 7.94 -3.95 4.36
CA LYS A 33 7.16 -3.70 5.59
C LYS A 33 6.62 -2.28 5.68
N THR A 34 6.36 -1.66 4.53
CA THR A 34 5.81 -0.30 4.45
C THR A 34 4.33 -0.28 4.79
N ILE A 35 3.63 -1.38 4.53
CA ILE A 35 2.25 -1.60 5.00
C ILE A 35 2.21 -2.88 5.84
N ASN A 36 1.32 -2.90 6.83
CA ASN A 36 1.04 -4.10 7.59
C ASN A 36 -0.16 -4.89 7.04
N ARG A 37 -0.39 -6.06 7.63
CA ARG A 37 -1.52 -6.93 7.34
C ARG A 37 -2.88 -6.25 7.33
N ASP A 38 -3.17 -5.38 8.29
CA ASP A 38 -4.48 -4.73 8.41
C ASP A 38 -4.68 -3.65 7.36
N GLU A 39 -3.62 -2.94 6.99
CA GLU A 39 -3.62 -1.99 5.87
C GLU A 39 -3.81 -2.70 4.53
N LEU A 40 -3.14 -3.83 4.34
CA LEU A 40 -3.33 -4.68 3.16
C LEU A 40 -4.76 -5.23 3.09
N LEU A 41 -5.31 -5.65 4.23
CA LEU A 41 -6.69 -6.12 4.33
C LEU A 41 -7.67 -4.99 4.01
N LYS A 42 -7.46 -3.80 4.59
CA LYS A 42 -8.28 -2.62 4.31
C LYS A 42 -8.25 -2.27 2.82
N LEU A 43 -7.08 -2.29 2.19
CA LEU A 43 -6.94 -2.09 0.74
C LEU A 43 -7.80 -3.10 -0.04
N TYR A 44 -7.77 -4.38 0.34
CA TYR A 44 -8.60 -5.40 -0.29
C TYR A 44 -10.09 -5.09 -0.14
N ILE A 45 -10.55 -4.83 1.08
CA ILE A 45 -11.96 -4.57 1.39
C ILE A 45 -12.46 -3.31 0.67
N ASP A 46 -11.73 -2.21 0.75
CA ASP A 46 -12.10 -0.93 0.13
C ASP A 46 -12.13 -1.02 -1.40
N THR A 47 -11.43 -1.99 -1.98
CA THR A 47 -11.32 -2.17 -3.43
C THR A 47 -12.32 -3.16 -4.00
N PHE A 48 -12.47 -4.32 -3.35
CA PHE A 48 -13.20 -5.47 -3.89
C PHE A 48 -14.43 -5.86 -3.05
N GLY A 49 -14.56 -5.31 -1.84
CA GLY A 49 -15.58 -5.67 -0.88
C GLY A 49 -15.35 -7.03 -0.23
N VAL A 50 -16.18 -7.34 0.76
CA VAL A 50 -16.23 -8.65 1.42
C VAL A 50 -17.49 -9.36 0.95
N PRO A 51 -17.39 -10.55 0.33
CA PRO A 51 -18.56 -11.36 0.04
C PRO A 51 -19.28 -11.74 1.34
N LYS A 52 -20.61 -11.67 1.33
CA LYS A 52 -21.44 -12.02 2.49
C LYS A 52 -21.13 -13.45 2.95
N GLY A 53 -20.86 -13.63 4.25
CA GLY A 53 -20.51 -14.91 4.86
C GLY A 53 -19.01 -15.23 4.89
N PHE A 54 -18.15 -14.37 4.34
CA PHE A 54 -16.68 -14.52 4.36
C PHE A 54 -16.00 -13.56 5.34
N GLU A 55 -16.76 -12.82 6.14
CA GLU A 55 -16.26 -11.79 7.06
C GLU A 55 -15.26 -12.39 8.06
N ASN A 56 -15.61 -13.53 8.66
CA ASN A 56 -14.75 -14.21 9.63
C ASN A 56 -13.49 -14.80 9.00
N ILE A 57 -13.58 -15.30 7.76
CA ILE A 57 -12.45 -15.89 7.04
C ILE A 57 -11.43 -14.81 6.68
N ILE A 58 -11.91 -13.69 6.17
CA ILE A 58 -11.08 -12.56 5.79
C ILE A 58 -10.44 -11.92 7.03
N ALA A 59 -11.17 -11.89 8.16
CA ALA A 59 -10.65 -11.36 9.43
C ALA A 59 -9.44 -12.14 9.97
N ILE A 60 -9.27 -13.43 9.66
CA ILE A 60 -8.13 -14.26 10.11
C ILE A 60 -7.07 -14.49 9.03
N ALA A 61 -7.30 -14.03 7.80
CA ALA A 61 -6.40 -14.25 6.68
C ALA A 61 -5.03 -13.60 6.91
N ARG A 62 -3.96 -14.32 6.58
CA ARG A 62 -2.57 -13.83 6.65
C ARG A 62 -2.24 -12.94 5.46
N GLU A 63 -1.18 -12.14 5.57
CA GLU A 63 -0.74 -11.22 4.51
C GLU A 63 -0.61 -11.89 3.14
N ASN A 64 0.01 -13.07 3.09
CA ASN A 64 0.20 -13.79 1.83
C ASN A 64 -1.12 -14.25 1.21
N GLU A 65 -2.11 -14.61 2.05
CA GLU A 65 -3.45 -14.99 1.59
C GLU A 65 -4.20 -13.76 1.05
N ILE A 66 -4.13 -12.62 1.74
CA ILE A 66 -4.73 -11.36 1.28
C ILE A 66 -4.09 -10.89 -0.03
N LYS A 67 -2.76 -10.96 -0.15
CA LYS A 67 -2.03 -10.66 -1.40
C LYS A 67 -2.52 -11.52 -2.56
N ASN A 68 -2.67 -12.83 -2.33
CA ASN A 68 -3.17 -13.75 -3.35
C ASN A 68 -4.63 -13.46 -3.73
N LEU A 69 -5.48 -13.08 -2.77
CA LEU A 69 -6.86 -12.66 -3.04
C LEU A 69 -6.89 -11.41 -3.91
N ILE A 70 -6.09 -10.39 -3.61
CA ILE A 70 -5.99 -9.19 -4.45
C ILE A 70 -5.58 -9.57 -5.87
N PHE A 71 -4.61 -10.47 -6.03
CA PHE A 71 -4.14 -10.87 -7.35
C PHE A 71 -5.19 -11.64 -8.15
N PHE A 72 -5.94 -12.50 -7.48
CA PHE A 72 -7.10 -13.17 -8.05
C PHE A 72 -8.15 -12.15 -8.51
N GLU A 73 -8.48 -11.17 -7.68
CA GLU A 73 -9.49 -10.17 -8.02
C GLU A 73 -9.06 -9.25 -9.17
N ILE A 74 -7.77 -8.87 -9.25
CA ILE A 74 -7.22 -8.11 -10.38
C ILE A 74 -7.44 -8.85 -11.71
N LYS A 75 -7.31 -10.19 -11.72
CA LYS A 75 -7.52 -11.00 -12.94
C LYS A 75 -8.99 -11.08 -13.34
N ASN A 76 -9.90 -11.10 -12.38
CA ASN A 76 -11.33 -11.35 -12.63
C ASN A 76 -12.17 -10.08 -12.75
N LYS A 77 -11.93 -9.08 -11.89
CA LYS A 77 -12.75 -7.85 -11.77
C LYS A 77 -12.06 -6.60 -12.32
N GLY A 78 -10.76 -6.67 -12.57
CA GLY A 78 -9.97 -5.53 -13.06
C GLY A 78 -9.44 -4.62 -11.95
N THR A 79 -8.94 -3.44 -12.34
CA THR A 79 -8.04 -2.63 -11.50
C THR A 79 -8.45 -1.17 -11.31
N SER A 80 -9.64 -0.79 -11.75
CA SER A 80 -10.09 0.62 -11.73
C SER A 80 -10.10 1.21 -10.32
N ASN A 81 -10.78 0.55 -9.38
CA ASN A 81 -10.82 0.97 -7.98
C ASN A 81 -9.48 0.76 -7.28
N LEU A 82 -8.76 -0.32 -7.63
CA LEU A 82 -7.46 -0.62 -7.03
C LEU A 82 -6.46 0.51 -7.27
N LYS A 83 -6.40 1.04 -8.50
CA LYS A 83 -5.52 2.16 -8.84
C LYS A 83 -5.75 3.37 -7.95
N LYS A 84 -7.02 3.71 -7.71
CA LYS A 84 -7.40 4.84 -6.86
C LYS A 84 -6.99 4.58 -5.40
N ASN A 85 -7.37 3.43 -4.85
CA ASN A 85 -7.14 3.11 -3.44
C ASN A 85 -5.65 2.91 -3.14
N LEU A 86 -4.90 2.25 -4.02
CA LEU A 86 -3.46 2.07 -3.89
C LEU A 86 -2.71 3.40 -3.98
N LYS A 87 -3.18 4.34 -4.81
CA LYS A 87 -2.61 5.69 -4.87
C LYS A 87 -2.81 6.45 -3.55
N ILE A 88 -4.00 6.35 -2.95
CA ILE A 88 -4.30 6.95 -1.64
C ILE A 88 -3.36 6.40 -0.58
N LEU A 89 -3.25 5.07 -0.49
CA LEU A 89 -2.36 4.38 0.46
C LEU A 89 -0.89 4.83 0.30
N VAL A 90 -0.38 4.87 -0.93
CA VAL A 90 1.00 5.34 -1.19
C VAL A 90 1.16 6.82 -0.82
N ASP A 91 0.18 7.68 -1.12
CA ASP A 91 0.22 9.10 -0.74
C ASP A 91 0.19 9.30 0.79
N GLU A 92 -0.53 8.45 1.53
CA GLU A 92 -0.55 8.42 3.00
C GLU A 92 0.82 8.02 3.56
N LYS A 93 1.42 6.94 3.06
CA LYS A 93 2.76 6.49 3.49
C LYS A 93 3.86 7.52 3.25
N ILE A 94 3.79 8.25 2.14
CA ILE A 94 4.73 9.36 1.89
C ILE A 94 4.54 10.49 2.92
N LYS A 95 3.31 10.78 3.34
CA LYS A 95 3.05 11.81 4.37
C LYS A 95 3.56 11.39 5.73
N GLU A 96 3.33 10.14 6.13
CA GLU A 96 3.82 9.57 7.39
C GLU A 96 5.35 9.70 7.49
N MET A 97 6.07 9.27 6.45
CA MET A 97 7.54 9.38 6.42
C MET A 97 8.03 10.84 6.57
N LYS A 98 7.37 11.80 5.92
CA LYS A 98 7.75 13.22 6.01
C LYS A 98 7.48 13.83 7.39
N LEU A 99 6.46 13.35 8.10
CA LEU A 99 6.17 13.76 9.47
C LEU A 99 7.25 13.22 10.41
N ASP A 100 7.66 11.97 10.23
CA ASP A 100 8.74 11.36 11.01
C ASP A 100 10.06 12.13 10.86
N GLU A 101 10.44 12.53 9.64
CA GLU A 101 11.64 13.35 9.41
C GLU A 101 11.57 14.73 10.08
N LYS A 102 10.39 15.37 10.07
CA LYS A 102 10.21 16.67 10.72
C LYS A 102 10.30 16.56 12.23
N ASN A 103 9.82 15.47 12.80
CA ASN A 103 9.89 15.18 14.24
C ASN A 103 11.28 14.70 14.68
N ASN A 104 12.04 14.07 13.78
CA ASN A 104 13.45 13.69 13.98
C ASN A 104 14.45 14.80 13.66
N LYS A 105 14.02 16.06 13.46
CA LYS A 105 14.95 17.19 13.42
C LYS A 105 15.68 17.29 14.75
N ASN A 106 16.90 16.76 14.71
CA ASN A 106 17.90 16.71 15.76
C ASN A 106 17.89 18.01 16.58
N THR A 107 17.58 17.92 17.88
CA THR A 107 17.73 19.01 18.86
C THR A 107 19.19 19.26 19.21
N PHE A 108 20.11 18.96 18.30
CA PHE A 108 21.53 19.24 18.48
C PHE A 108 21.74 20.75 18.35
N ASP A 109 21.47 21.45 19.45
CA ASP A 109 21.92 22.81 19.69
C ASP A 109 23.44 22.71 19.82
N GLY A 110 24.14 22.99 18.72
CA GLY A 110 25.57 22.82 18.61
C GLY A 110 26.29 23.72 19.60
N TRP A 111 26.62 23.19 20.78
CA TRP A 111 27.66 23.75 21.63
C TRP A 111 29.00 23.26 21.09
N LEU A 112 29.38 23.80 19.93
CA LEU A 112 30.78 24.07 19.67
C LEU A 112 31.19 25.17 20.67
N LYS A 113 32.23 24.87 21.44
CA LYS A 113 32.79 25.63 22.58
C LYS A 113 32.91 27.13 22.37
#